data_AF-I3SLS4-F1
#
_entry.id   AF-I3SLS4-F1
#
_cell.length_a   1.000
_cell.length_b   1.000
_cell.length_c   1.000
_cell.angle_alpha   90.00
_cell.angle_beta   90.00
_cell.angle_gamma   90.00
#
_symmetry.space_group_name_H-M   'P 1'
#
loop_
_entity.id
_entity.type
_entity.pdbx_description
1 polymer ?
#
loop_
_entity_poly.entity_id
_entity_poly.type
_entity_poly.pdbx_seq_one_letter_code
_entity_poly.pdbx_strand_id
1 'polypeptide(L)'
;MEEYKNFCDRPKDQRPQPEEVIGDIAEHLTTIHLKRCPRGKRCLYEGSTSPGGFPNSWQNGATYCTSELAVLKNNEIHTWDRGFDDDGNQVWGQKDGPYEFKPAPTSCFNDMLSPLNFPPPPSMDRRIEGSFILQD
;
A
#
# COMPACT_ATOMS: atom_id res chain seq x y z
N MET A 1 14.96 3.32 9.87
CA MET A 1 13.59 3.30 9.29
C MET A 1 13.39 4.38 8.22
N GLU A 2 13.86 5.62 8.42
CA GLU A 2 13.73 6.70 7.40
C GLU A 2 14.29 6.33 6.02
N GLU A 3 15.35 5.52 5.97
CA GLU A 3 15.97 5.04 4.73
C GLU A 3 15.01 4.29 3.78
N TYR A 4 14.00 3.61 4.31
CA TYR A 4 13.03 2.82 3.53
C TYR A 4 11.69 3.53 3.32
N LYS A 5 11.57 4.77 3.81
CA LYS A 5 10.35 5.57 3.64
C LYS A 5 10.12 5.89 2.16
N ASN A 6 8.88 5.71 1.70
CA ASN A 6 8.45 5.93 0.31
C ASN A 6 9.32 5.18 -0.72
N PHE A 7 9.80 3.98 -0.37
CA PHE A 7 10.72 3.19 -1.20
C PHE A 7 10.17 2.89 -2.62
N CYS A 8 8.85 2.69 -2.74
CA CYS A 8 8.19 2.42 -4.02
C CYS A 8 8.11 3.64 -4.95
N ASP A 9 8.17 4.86 -4.40
CA ASP A 9 8.09 6.11 -5.16
C ASP A 9 9.47 6.60 -5.65
N ARG A 10 10.54 6.04 -5.09
CA ARG A 10 11.92 6.40 -5.40
C ARG A 10 12.48 5.60 -6.58
N PRO A 11 13.27 6.24 -7.47
CA PRO A 11 14.06 5.54 -8.48
C PRO A 11 14.97 4.46 -7.88
N LYS A 12 15.27 3.41 -8.66
CA LYS A 12 16.04 2.23 -8.18
C LYS A 12 17.47 2.57 -7.77
N ASP A 13 18.07 3.56 -8.40
CA ASP A 13 19.41 4.10 -8.12
C ASP A 13 19.43 5.03 -6.89
N GLN A 14 18.26 5.46 -6.43
CA GLN A 14 18.09 6.38 -5.30
C GLN A 14 17.52 5.71 -4.06
N ARG A 15 17.49 4.38 -4.00
CA ARG A 15 17.00 3.59 -2.87
C ARG A 15 17.97 2.43 -2.58
N PRO A 16 17.92 1.83 -1.37
CA PRO A 16 18.78 0.70 -1.02
C PRO A 16 18.78 -0.39 -2.09
N GLN A 17 19.97 -0.89 -2.44
CA GLN A 17 20.20 -1.93 -3.43
C GLN A 17 19.79 -3.31 -2.90
N PRO A 18 19.48 -4.28 -3.77
CA PRO A 18 18.97 -5.58 -3.33
C PRO A 18 19.84 -6.28 -2.26
N GLU A 19 21.15 -6.17 -2.37
CA GLU A 19 22.11 -6.74 -1.43
C GLU A 19 22.04 -6.06 -0.04
N GLU A 20 21.86 -4.74 -0.03
CA GLU A 20 21.66 -3.94 1.19
C GLU A 20 20.31 -4.32 1.84
N VAL A 21 19.24 -4.40 1.04
CA VAL A 21 17.90 -4.78 1.54
C VAL A 21 17.93 -6.14 2.24
N ILE A 22 18.63 -7.13 1.69
CA ILE A 22 18.74 -8.46 2.29
C ILE A 22 19.65 -8.42 3.53
N GLY A 23 20.76 -7.67 3.48
CA GLY A 23 21.68 -7.51 4.60
C GLY A 23 21.05 -6.83 5.81
N ASP A 24 20.08 -5.93 5.57
CA ASP A 24 19.36 -5.15 6.58
C ASP A 24 18.06 -5.81 7.08
N ILE A 25 17.75 -7.05 6.66
CA ILE A 25 16.55 -7.76 7.12
C ILE A 25 16.58 -7.84 8.65
N ALA A 26 15.56 -7.27 9.27
CA ALA A 26 15.34 -7.30 10.70
C ALA A 26 14.90 -8.69 11.18
N GLU A 27 14.47 -8.77 12.44
CA GLU A 27 13.94 -10.01 12.99
C GLU A 27 12.74 -10.56 12.19
N HIS A 28 12.62 -11.88 12.21
CA HIS A 28 11.47 -12.57 11.66
C HIS A 28 10.23 -12.25 12.50
N LEU A 29 9.10 -11.94 11.83
CA LEU A 29 7.83 -11.64 12.49
C LEU A 29 6.81 -12.78 12.37
N THR A 30 6.48 -13.22 11.16
CA THR A 30 5.49 -14.27 10.94
C THR A 30 5.80 -15.11 9.71
N THR A 31 5.25 -16.33 9.68
CA THR A 31 5.24 -17.21 8.50
C THR A 31 3.82 -17.70 8.25
N ILE A 32 3.34 -17.58 7.01
CA ILE A 32 2.04 -18.07 6.57
C ILE A 32 2.22 -19.05 5.42
N HIS A 33 1.67 -20.25 5.56
CA HIS A 33 1.62 -21.23 4.48
C HIS A 33 0.29 -21.10 3.75
N LEU A 34 0.31 -20.49 2.56
CA LEU A 34 -0.88 -20.32 1.74
C LEU A 34 -1.26 -21.63 1.03
N LYS A 35 -2.54 -21.99 1.08
CA LYS A 35 -3.12 -23.07 0.28
C LYS A 35 -4.02 -22.50 -0.80
N ARG A 36 -4.06 -23.16 -1.95
CA ARG A 36 -5.00 -22.83 -3.02
C ARG A 36 -6.43 -23.09 -2.54
N CYS A 37 -7.32 -22.11 -2.74
CA CYS A 37 -8.72 -22.28 -2.38
C CYS A 37 -9.44 -23.24 -3.36
N PRO A 38 -10.37 -24.08 -2.86
CA PRO A 38 -11.17 -24.95 -3.71
C PRO A 38 -12.09 -24.15 -4.65
N ARG A 39 -12.53 -24.79 -5.73
CA ARG A 39 -13.49 -24.18 -6.66
C ARG A 39 -14.76 -23.77 -5.93
N GLY A 40 -15.27 -22.57 -6.19
CA GLY A 40 -16.47 -22.01 -5.56
C GLY A 40 -16.19 -21.08 -4.38
N LYS A 41 -14.98 -21.08 -3.80
CA LYS A 41 -14.56 -20.02 -2.87
C LYS A 41 -14.20 -18.73 -3.62
N ARG A 42 -14.36 -17.58 -2.94
CA ARG A 42 -13.97 -16.26 -3.47
C ARG A 42 -12.46 -16.08 -3.59
N CYS A 43 -11.69 -16.63 -2.65
CA CYS A 43 -10.24 -16.54 -2.65
C CYS A 43 -9.60 -17.42 -3.73
N LEU A 44 -8.40 -17.03 -4.15
CA LEU A 44 -7.47 -17.86 -4.93
C LEU A 44 -6.54 -18.64 -3.99
N TYR A 45 -6.03 -17.96 -2.95
CA TYR A 45 -5.22 -18.55 -1.90
C TYR A 45 -5.65 -18.00 -0.53
N GLU A 46 -5.54 -18.83 0.50
CA GLU A 46 -5.80 -18.43 1.89
C GLU A 46 -4.80 -19.13 2.82
N GLY A 47 -4.46 -18.50 3.94
CA GLY A 47 -3.65 -19.11 4.98
C GLY A 47 -3.61 -18.24 6.23
N SER A 48 -3.16 -18.84 7.31
CA SER A 48 -2.93 -18.19 8.59
C SER A 48 -1.58 -18.64 9.16
N THR A 49 -1.08 -17.90 10.14
CA THR A 49 -0.06 -18.42 11.04
C THR A 49 -0.57 -19.70 11.72
N SER A 50 0.35 -20.60 12.09
CA SER A 50 0.03 -21.80 12.88
C SER A 50 -0.64 -21.42 14.21
N PRO A 51 -1.39 -22.33 14.86
CA PRO A 51 -1.92 -22.10 16.20
C PRO A 51 -0.82 -21.67 17.18
N GLY A 52 -1.12 -20.68 18.02
CA GLY A 52 -0.15 -20.05 18.92
C GLY A 52 0.63 -18.88 18.31
N GLY A 53 0.59 -18.68 16.99
CA GLY A 53 1.16 -17.50 16.35
C GLY A 53 2.68 -17.42 16.47
N PHE A 54 3.19 -16.20 16.56
CA PHE A 54 4.62 -15.89 16.74
C PHE A 54 4.82 -14.90 17.90
N PRO A 55 5.97 -14.91 18.59
CA PRO A 55 6.24 -13.98 19.68
C PRO A 55 6.10 -12.51 19.23
N ASN A 56 5.43 -11.70 20.04
CA ASN A 56 5.29 -10.27 19.79
C ASN A 56 5.20 -9.53 21.12
N SER A 57 6.07 -8.55 21.35
CA SER A 57 6.14 -7.78 22.61
C SER A 57 5.65 -6.34 22.45
N TRP A 58 4.82 -6.07 21.45
CA TRP A 58 4.39 -4.70 21.14
C TRP A 58 3.34 -4.17 22.12
N GLN A 59 3.26 -2.84 22.20
CA GLN A 59 2.26 -2.08 22.98
C GLN A 59 2.15 -2.45 24.47
N ASN A 60 3.22 -2.97 25.08
CA ASN A 60 3.30 -3.32 26.50
C ASN A 60 2.16 -4.23 27.00
N GLY A 61 1.71 -5.16 26.15
CA GLY A 61 0.63 -6.07 26.51
C GLY A 61 0.54 -7.30 25.62
N ALA A 62 0.97 -7.21 24.35
CA ALA A 62 1.02 -8.39 23.51
C ALA A 62 2.19 -9.31 23.92
N THR A 63 1.98 -10.61 23.81
CA THR A 63 3.00 -11.66 23.96
C THR A 63 3.11 -12.52 22.70
N TYR A 64 2.05 -12.60 21.90
CA TYR A 64 2.08 -13.22 20.58
C TYR A 64 1.23 -12.46 19.55
N CYS A 65 1.50 -12.71 18.28
CA CYS A 65 0.71 -12.20 17.16
C CYS A 65 0.28 -13.32 16.21
N THR A 66 -0.85 -13.10 15.54
CA THR A 66 -1.34 -13.95 14.46
C THR A 66 -1.50 -13.12 13.21
N SER A 67 -1.31 -13.75 12.05
CA SER A 67 -1.58 -13.14 10.76
C SER A 67 -2.42 -14.07 9.89
N GLU A 68 -3.40 -13.50 9.20
CA GLU A 68 -4.21 -14.19 8.18
C GLU A 68 -4.08 -13.43 6.86
N LEU A 69 -3.97 -14.18 5.76
CA LEU A 69 -3.80 -13.63 4.43
C LEU A 69 -4.70 -14.38 3.45
N ALA A 70 -5.52 -13.64 2.72
CA ALA A 70 -6.24 -14.16 1.56
C ALA A 70 -5.90 -13.34 0.31
N VAL A 71 -5.58 -14.05 -0.76
CA VAL A 71 -5.35 -13.49 -2.10
C VAL A 71 -6.59 -13.78 -2.93
N LEU A 72 -7.26 -12.73 -3.41
CA LEU A 72 -8.47 -12.84 -4.22
C LEU A 72 -8.16 -12.49 -5.68
N LYS A 73 -9.19 -12.57 -6.53
CA LYS A 73 -9.08 -12.12 -7.93
C LYS A 73 -8.93 -10.59 -7.99
N ASN A 74 -8.59 -10.08 -9.16
CA ASN A 74 -8.54 -8.64 -9.44
C ASN A 74 -7.58 -7.86 -8.53
N ASN A 75 -6.51 -8.51 -8.07
CA ASN A 75 -5.50 -7.95 -7.17
C ASN A 75 -6.08 -7.46 -5.83
N GLU A 76 -7.19 -8.05 -5.38
CA GLU A 76 -7.72 -7.83 -4.04
C GLU A 76 -6.99 -8.71 -3.01
N ILE A 77 -6.53 -8.09 -1.92
CA ILE A 77 -5.80 -8.75 -0.84
C ILE A 77 -6.49 -8.46 0.48
N HIS A 78 -6.76 -9.50 1.26
CA HIS A 78 -7.24 -9.35 2.63
C HIS A 78 -6.13 -9.72 3.60
N THR A 79 -5.80 -8.83 4.54
CA THR A 79 -4.78 -9.10 5.57
C THR A 79 -5.38 -8.87 6.95
N TRP A 80 -5.01 -9.71 7.90
CA TRP A 80 -5.46 -9.56 9.28
C TRP A 80 -4.35 -9.86 10.27
N ASP A 81 -3.66 -8.81 10.68
CA ASP A 81 -2.60 -8.87 11.68
C ASP A 81 -3.15 -8.43 13.04
N ARG A 82 -2.93 -9.27 14.05
CA ARG A 82 -3.44 -9.07 15.41
C ARG A 82 -2.41 -9.48 16.44
N GLY A 83 -2.37 -8.78 17.57
CA GLY A 83 -1.57 -9.16 18.72
C GLY A 83 -2.44 -9.41 19.94
N PHE A 84 -1.98 -10.33 20.78
CA PHE A 84 -2.70 -10.86 21.93
C PHE A 84 -1.78 -10.96 23.14
N ASP A 85 -2.34 -10.84 24.34
CA ASP A 85 -1.66 -11.11 25.60
C ASP A 85 -1.67 -12.62 25.94
N ASP A 86 -1.03 -13.00 27.05
CA ASP A 86 -0.93 -14.41 27.49
C ASP A 86 -2.29 -15.04 27.85
N ASP A 87 -3.28 -14.22 28.18
CA ASP A 87 -4.65 -14.66 28.49
C ASP A 87 -5.50 -14.81 27.20
N GLY A 88 -4.94 -14.47 26.04
CA GLY A 88 -5.60 -14.55 24.74
C GLY A 88 -6.49 -13.35 24.41
N ASN A 89 -6.41 -12.26 25.16
CA ASN A 89 -7.12 -11.02 24.85
C ASN A 89 -6.40 -10.27 23.74
N GLN A 90 -7.16 -9.77 22.76
CA GLN A 90 -6.59 -8.99 21.66
C GLN A 90 -6.17 -7.59 22.15
N VAL A 91 -4.88 -7.28 22.02
CA VAL A 91 -4.24 -6.02 22.42
C VAL A 91 -4.22 -5.03 21.27
N TRP A 92 -3.89 -5.48 20.05
CA TRP A 92 -3.82 -4.61 18.87
C TRP A 92 -4.35 -5.29 17.61
N GLY A 93 -4.54 -4.48 16.56
CA GLY A 93 -5.10 -4.92 15.28
C GLY A 93 -6.62 -4.79 15.22
N GLN A 94 -7.18 -4.98 14.03
CA GLN A 94 -8.62 -4.86 13.81
C GLN A 94 -9.37 -6.01 14.50
N LYS A 95 -10.51 -5.73 15.14
CA LYS A 95 -11.29 -6.75 15.87
C LYS A 95 -12.35 -7.44 15.01
N ASP A 96 -12.93 -6.71 14.06
CA ASP A 96 -14.14 -7.14 13.34
C ASP A 96 -13.87 -7.86 12.01
N GLY A 97 -12.60 -7.96 11.59
CA GLY A 97 -12.24 -8.64 10.35
C GLY A 97 -10.96 -8.10 9.69
N PRO A 98 -10.57 -8.67 8.53
CA PRO A 98 -9.39 -8.25 7.79
C PRO A 98 -9.55 -6.85 7.19
N TYR A 99 -8.43 -6.18 6.97
CA TYR A 99 -8.38 -5.06 6.04
C TYR A 99 -8.50 -5.57 4.60
N GLU A 100 -9.38 -4.97 3.81
CA GLU A 100 -9.61 -5.32 2.40
C GLU A 100 -8.93 -4.32 1.46
N PHE A 101 -7.78 -4.69 0.90
CA PHE A 101 -7.07 -3.88 -0.09
C PHE A 101 -7.58 -4.19 -1.49
N LYS A 102 -8.06 -3.15 -2.17
CA LYS A 102 -8.47 -3.18 -3.58
C LYS A 102 -7.63 -2.17 -4.36
N PRO A 103 -7.28 -2.45 -5.62
CA PRO A 103 -6.55 -1.48 -6.44
C PRO A 103 -7.30 -0.16 -6.54
N ALA A 104 -6.56 0.95 -6.46
CA ALA A 104 -7.12 2.25 -6.79
C ALA A 104 -7.56 2.26 -8.28
N PRO A 105 -8.62 3.00 -8.64
CA PRO A 105 -9.01 3.19 -10.02
C PRO A 105 -7.85 3.72 -10.87
N THR A 106 -7.73 3.26 -12.11
CA THR A 106 -6.68 3.68 -13.05
C THR A 106 -6.64 5.19 -13.32
N SER A 107 -7.75 5.91 -13.09
CA SER A 107 -7.82 7.37 -13.19
C SER A 107 -7.02 8.11 -12.10
N CYS A 108 -6.64 7.45 -11.02
CA CYS A 108 -5.89 8.07 -9.92
C CYS A 108 -4.38 8.24 -10.24
N PHE A 109 -3.88 7.62 -11.31
CA PHE A 109 -2.46 7.67 -11.66
C PHE A 109 -2.10 8.82 -12.61
N ASN A 110 -3.07 9.57 -13.15
CA ASN A 110 -2.81 10.51 -14.24
C ASN A 110 -2.69 12.01 -13.86
N ASP A 111 -2.99 12.45 -12.63
CA ASP A 111 -3.21 13.90 -12.42
C ASP A 111 -2.60 14.56 -11.15
N MET A 112 -1.67 13.94 -10.41
CA MET A 112 -1.18 14.57 -9.16
C MET A 112 0.33 14.65 -8.95
N LEU A 113 1.20 14.23 -9.89
CA LEU A 113 2.66 14.32 -9.71
C LEU A 113 3.44 14.72 -10.99
N SER A 114 2.97 15.75 -11.71
CA SER A 114 3.81 16.47 -12.69
C SER A 114 3.93 17.94 -12.31
N PRO A 115 5.03 18.39 -11.67
CA PRO A 115 5.23 19.80 -11.31
C PRO A 115 5.58 20.72 -12.50
N LEU A 116 5.48 20.26 -13.75
CA LEU A 116 6.10 20.95 -14.90
C LEU A 116 5.21 21.19 -16.13
N ASN A 117 3.88 21.08 -16.02
CA ASN A 117 3.00 21.54 -17.11
C ASN A 117 2.28 22.83 -16.73
N PHE A 118 3.05 23.92 -16.62
CA PHE A 118 2.48 25.24 -16.86
C PHE A 118 2.36 25.44 -18.38
N PRO A 119 1.17 25.71 -18.94
CA PRO A 119 1.09 26.16 -20.32
C PRO A 119 1.88 27.47 -20.45
N PRO A 120 2.65 27.66 -21.54
CA PRO A 120 3.37 28.91 -21.75
C PRO A 120 2.36 30.07 -21.79
N PRO A 121 2.67 31.24 -21.21
CA PRO A 121 1.80 32.39 -21.33
C PRO A 121 1.64 32.74 -22.82
N PRO A 122 0.44 33.16 -23.26
CA PRO A 122 0.23 33.53 -24.65
C PRO A 122 1.21 34.66 -25.02
N SER A 123 1.96 34.45 -26.10
CA SER A 123 2.86 35.46 -26.67
C SER A 123 2.08 36.74 -26.93
N MET A 124 2.47 37.85 -26.29
CA MET A 124 1.98 39.18 -26.62
C MET A 124 2.60 39.64 -27.94
N ASP A 125 2.14 39.06 -29.04
CA ASP A 125 2.39 39.56 -30.40
C ASP A 125 1.17 39.24 -31.26
N ARG A 126 0.06 39.92 -30.98
CA ARG A 126 -0.95 40.19 -32.00
C ARG A 126 -1.28 41.68 -31.98
N ARG A 127 -0.60 42.36 -32.89
CA ARG A 127 -0.93 43.66 -33.49
C ARG A 127 -2.44 43.85 -33.54
N ILE A 128 -2.93 44.89 -32.87
CA ILE A 128 -4.32 45.35 -33.00
C ILE A 128 -4.44 45.97 -34.39
N GLU A 129 -5.19 45.32 -35.27
CA GLU A 129 -5.59 45.87 -36.57
C GLU A 129 -7.08 45.61 -36.73
N GLY A 130 -7.88 46.67 -36.75
CA GLY A 130 -9.33 46.59 -36.95
C GLY A 130 -10.14 47.57 -36.13
N SER A 131 -10.12 48.84 -36.52
CA SER A 131 -11.12 49.84 -36.13
C SER A 131 -12.48 49.50 -36.76
N PHE A 132 -13.53 49.39 -35.94
CA PHE A 132 -14.91 49.42 -36.43
C PHE A 132 -15.58 50.71 -35.98
N ILE A 133 -15.90 51.53 -36.97
CA ILE A 133 -16.76 52.71 -36.92
C ILE A 133 -18.20 52.22 -36.70
N LEU A 134 -18.90 52.83 -35.73
CA LEU A 134 -20.36 52.72 -35.61
C LEU A 134 -21.00 53.58 -36.70
N GLN A 135 -21.93 53.00 -37.47
CA GLN A 135 -22.90 53.76 -38.28
C GLN A 135 -24.31 53.43 -37.80
N ASP A 136 -24.96 54.52 -37.38
CA ASP A 136 -26.38 54.85 -37.14
C ASP A 136 -27.29 53.91 -36.34
#